data_AF-A0A8J2Z5F6-F1
#
_entry.id   AF-A0A8J2Z5F6-F1
#
_cell.length_a   1.000
_cell.length_b   1.000
_cell.length_c   1.000
_cell.angle_alpha   90.00
_cell.angle_beta   90.00
_cell.angle_gamma   90.00
#
_symmetry.space_group_name_H-M   'P 1'
#
loop_
_entity.id
_entity.type
_entity.pdbx_description
1 polymer ?
#
loop_
_entity_poly.entity_id
_entity_poly.type
_entity_poly.pdbx_seq_one_letter_code
_entity_poly.pdbx_strand_id
1 'polypeptide(L)'
;MNSNRIWHKLTFLVSSLTALVIFMLSCQHVLAQELVSRDFLKVVSPNCALSEHCAEIDIKKSQGMAKIVSDDEYNGFTLIVADNLVADLSVSEIYKIFSQEPSHYMAGINLEGKIVAIAQTQQEADLLAKHPREVFYVLKGQTLKETIERWLSYQEIKLIWEAPVDYKLAASAVFEGQLFAKDGALNNLLKAFEEADHPLQAELKANHVLVIKAKSYSSNMVVMQN
;
A
#
# COMPACT_ATOMS: atom_id res chain seq x y z
N MET A 1 0.10 -16.43 -67.41
CA MET A 1 0.07 -16.72 -65.96
C MET A 1 0.55 -15.51 -65.19
N ASN A 2 -0.36 -14.77 -64.56
CA ASN A 2 -0.10 -13.47 -63.95
C ASN A 2 0.03 -13.61 -62.42
N SER A 3 1.14 -14.23 -61.98
CA SER A 3 1.38 -14.62 -60.58
C SER A 3 1.70 -13.42 -59.67
N ASN A 4 2.45 -12.42 -60.16
CA ASN A 4 2.93 -11.31 -59.32
C ASN A 4 1.85 -10.35 -58.81
N ARG A 5 0.71 -10.22 -59.50
CA ARG A 5 -0.40 -9.36 -59.03
C ARG A 5 -1.17 -9.95 -57.85
N ILE A 6 -1.08 -11.27 -57.65
CA ILE A 6 -1.78 -11.98 -56.58
C ILE A 6 -1.00 -11.85 -55.26
N TRP A 7 0.34 -11.91 -55.33
CA TRP A 7 1.22 -11.79 -54.15
C TRP A 7 1.19 -10.40 -53.49
N HIS A 8 1.12 -9.32 -54.28
CA HIS A 8 0.96 -7.96 -53.73
C HIS A 8 -0.41 -7.72 -53.07
N LYS A 9 -1.48 -8.36 -53.57
CA LYS A 9 -2.80 -8.27 -52.94
C LYS A 9 -2.87 -9.07 -51.64
N LEU A 10 -2.22 -10.23 -51.58
CA LEU A 10 -2.16 -11.07 -50.37
C LEU A 10 -1.36 -10.41 -49.25
N THR A 11 -0.22 -9.79 -49.55
CA THR A 11 0.59 -9.08 -48.55
C THR A 11 -0.13 -7.85 -47.97
N PHE A 12 -0.91 -7.14 -48.79
CA PHE A 12 -1.74 -6.02 -48.32
C PHE A 12 -2.94 -6.48 -47.47
N LEU A 13 -3.55 -7.61 -47.83
CA LEU A 13 -4.64 -8.22 -47.04
C LEU A 13 -4.15 -8.73 -45.68
N VAL A 14 -2.97 -9.37 -45.63
CA VAL A 14 -2.41 -9.88 -44.37
C VAL A 14 -2.01 -8.74 -43.42
N SER A 15 -1.41 -7.66 -43.94
CA SER A 15 -1.07 -6.48 -43.13
C SER A 15 -2.29 -5.70 -42.63
N SER A 16 -3.37 -5.65 -43.43
CA SER A 16 -4.64 -5.06 -43.01
C SER A 16 -5.32 -5.91 -41.92
N LEU A 17 -5.30 -7.24 -42.04
CA LEU A 17 -5.86 -8.13 -41.02
C LEU A 17 -5.10 -8.08 -39.70
N THR A 18 -3.75 -8.00 -39.72
CA THR A 18 -2.98 -7.90 -38.48
C THR A 18 -3.20 -6.57 -37.77
N ALA A 19 -3.29 -5.46 -38.52
CA ALA A 19 -3.66 -4.17 -37.95
C ALA A 19 -5.07 -4.18 -37.33
N LEU A 20 -6.03 -4.83 -37.99
CA LEU A 20 -7.40 -4.98 -37.48
C LEU A 20 -7.45 -5.82 -36.19
N VAL A 21 -6.68 -6.91 -36.13
CA VAL A 21 -6.60 -7.78 -34.94
C VAL A 21 -5.96 -7.06 -33.76
N ILE A 22 -4.86 -6.32 -33.98
CA ILE A 22 -4.22 -5.52 -32.93
C ILE A 22 -5.16 -4.42 -32.44
N PHE A 23 -5.88 -3.74 -33.35
CA PHE A 23 -6.86 -2.72 -32.96
C PHE A 23 -8.03 -3.33 -32.17
N MET A 24 -8.54 -4.49 -32.59
CA MET A 24 -9.61 -5.20 -31.87
C MET A 24 -9.16 -5.68 -30.48
N LEU A 25 -7.94 -6.21 -30.33
CA LEU A 25 -7.34 -6.58 -29.04
C LEU A 25 -7.15 -5.37 -28.13
N SER A 26 -6.70 -4.25 -28.70
CA SER A 26 -6.53 -2.99 -27.96
C SER A 26 -7.88 -2.43 -27.51
N CYS A 27 -8.89 -2.49 -28.38
CA CYS A 27 -10.25 -2.03 -28.09
C CYS A 27 -10.94 -2.95 -27.06
N GLN A 28 -10.70 -4.26 -27.11
CA GLN A 28 -11.16 -5.20 -26.08
C GLN A 28 -10.46 -4.96 -24.74
N HIS A 29 -9.18 -4.59 -24.71
CA HIS A 29 -8.49 -4.25 -23.48
C HIS A 29 -9.00 -2.94 -22.85
N VAL A 30 -9.21 -1.91 -23.66
CA VAL A 30 -9.79 -0.63 -23.22
C VAL A 30 -11.23 -0.82 -22.74
N LEU A 31 -12.05 -1.57 -23.49
CA LEU A 31 -13.44 -1.88 -23.07
C LEU A 31 -13.49 -2.78 -21.84
N ALA A 32 -12.57 -3.71 -21.65
CA ALA A 32 -12.51 -4.53 -20.43
C ALA A 32 -12.09 -3.69 -19.22
N GLN A 33 -11.14 -2.75 -19.36
CA GLN A 33 -10.80 -1.79 -18.31
C GLN A 33 -11.98 -0.85 -18.00
N GLU A 34 -12.73 -0.41 -19.02
CA GLU A 34 -13.87 0.49 -18.86
C GLU A 34 -15.11 -0.22 -18.30
N LEU A 35 -15.35 -1.50 -18.61
CA LEU A 35 -16.45 -2.32 -18.06
C LEU A 35 -16.19 -2.75 -16.62
N VAL A 36 -14.96 -3.14 -16.28
CA VAL A 36 -14.57 -3.40 -14.87
C VAL A 36 -14.73 -2.13 -14.04
N SER A 37 -14.47 -0.95 -14.62
CA SER A 37 -14.68 0.34 -13.97
C SER A 37 -16.13 0.84 -13.96
N ARG A 38 -17.05 0.29 -14.77
CA ARG A 38 -18.47 0.72 -14.80
C ARG A 38 -19.41 -0.17 -14.02
N ASP A 39 -19.16 -1.48 -13.94
CA ASP A 39 -20.06 -2.40 -13.24
C ASP A 39 -19.72 -2.60 -11.76
N PHE A 40 -18.46 -2.43 -11.35
CA PHE A 40 -18.06 -2.50 -9.93
C PHE A 40 -18.11 -1.14 -9.21
N LEU A 41 -18.09 -0.04 -9.99
CA LEU A 41 -18.21 1.34 -9.52
C LEU A 41 -19.65 1.87 -9.67
N LYS A 42 -20.62 0.96 -9.74
CA LYS A 42 -22.00 1.18 -9.26
C LYS A 42 -22.04 1.27 -7.73
N VAL A 43 -21.03 1.91 -7.15
CA VAL A 43 -20.98 2.31 -5.75
C VAL A 43 -21.63 3.68 -5.70
N VAL A 44 -22.93 3.66 -5.42
CA VAL A 44 -23.70 4.80 -4.86
C VAL A 44 -23.83 6.03 -5.77
N SER A 45 -24.93 6.08 -6.53
CA SER A 45 -25.85 7.24 -6.60
C SER A 45 -27.09 6.83 -7.41
N PRO A 46 -28.33 6.91 -6.87
CA PRO A 46 -28.92 8.18 -6.41
C PRO A 46 -29.68 8.12 -5.07
N ASN A 47 -29.66 6.99 -4.34
CA ASN A 47 -30.50 6.79 -3.17
C ASN A 47 -29.71 6.87 -1.84
N CYS A 48 -28.96 7.96 -1.67
CA CYS A 48 -28.90 8.63 -0.36
C CYS A 48 -30.23 9.39 -0.12
N ALA A 49 -31.34 8.82 -0.58
CA ALA A 49 -32.66 9.37 -0.57
C ALA A 49 -33.50 8.35 0.20
N LEU A 50 -33.95 8.74 1.40
CA LEU A 50 -35.06 8.17 2.17
C LEU A 50 -34.73 7.32 3.43
N SER A 51 -33.64 7.53 4.16
CA SER A 51 -33.70 7.15 5.58
C SER A 51 -32.84 8.03 6.49
N GLU A 52 -33.45 8.52 7.57
CA GLU A 52 -32.85 9.31 8.66
C GLU A 52 -31.87 8.48 9.53
N HIS A 53 -31.23 7.46 8.97
CA HIS A 53 -30.50 6.41 9.70
C HIS A 53 -29.05 6.20 9.21
N CYS A 54 -28.46 7.17 8.50
CA CYS A 54 -26.99 7.22 8.34
C CYS A 54 -26.36 7.59 9.69
N ALA A 55 -26.36 6.62 10.59
CA ALA A 55 -25.93 6.74 11.97
C ALA A 55 -24.42 6.97 12.06
N GLU A 56 -24.09 7.81 13.03
CA GLU A 56 -22.80 8.41 13.37
C GLU A 56 -21.58 7.46 13.30
N ILE A 57 -20.58 7.86 12.51
CA ILE A 57 -19.21 7.37 12.66
C ILE A 57 -18.51 8.29 13.68
N ASP A 58 -18.37 7.86 14.93
CA ASP A 58 -17.58 8.57 15.94
C ASP A 58 -16.08 8.28 15.78
N ILE A 59 -15.41 9.19 15.09
CA ILE A 59 -13.99 9.16 14.72
C ILE A 59 -13.06 9.50 15.91
N LYS A 60 -13.59 9.92 17.07
CA LYS A 60 -12.77 10.57 18.13
C LYS A 60 -12.07 9.67 19.15
N LYS A 61 -12.06 8.33 19.01
CA LYS A 61 -11.58 7.43 20.09
C LYS A 61 -10.38 6.50 19.80
N SER A 62 -9.62 6.66 18.71
CA SER A 62 -8.42 5.84 18.48
C SER A 62 -7.13 6.65 18.41
N GLN A 63 -6.42 6.67 19.54
CA GLN A 63 -4.97 6.83 19.51
C GLN A 63 -4.37 5.58 18.86
N GLY A 64 -3.65 5.78 17.74
CA GLY A 64 -2.61 4.87 17.29
C GLY A 64 -3.05 3.49 16.79
N MET A 65 -3.91 3.44 15.77
CA MET A 65 -3.93 2.40 14.74
C MET A 65 -4.61 3.03 13.52
N ALA A 66 -4.31 2.59 12.30
CA ALA A 66 -5.27 2.76 11.21
C ALA A 66 -6.54 2.01 11.66
N LYS A 67 -7.44 2.73 12.32
CA LYS A 67 -8.70 2.18 12.77
C LYS A 67 -9.47 1.95 11.48
N ILE A 68 -9.69 0.67 11.18
CA ILE A 68 -10.76 0.20 10.30
C ILE A 68 -11.97 1.08 10.62
N VAL A 69 -12.28 2.00 9.71
CA VAL A 69 -13.46 2.84 9.82
C VAL A 69 -14.59 1.90 9.45
N SER A 70 -15.27 1.43 10.51
CA SER A 70 -16.38 0.47 10.58
C SER A 70 -16.04 -1.02 10.48
N ASP A 71 -16.44 -1.76 11.53
CA ASP A 71 -16.89 -3.16 11.46
C ASP A 71 -18.18 -3.32 10.62
N ASP A 72 -18.52 -2.33 9.79
CA ASP A 72 -19.49 -2.49 8.73
C ASP A 72 -18.70 -2.74 7.45
N GLU A 73 -18.76 -3.98 6.97
CA GLU A 73 -18.41 -4.38 5.62
C GLU A 73 -18.99 -3.37 4.61
N TYR A 74 -18.20 -2.43 4.10
CA TYR A 74 -18.62 -1.68 2.91
C TYR A 74 -18.52 -2.62 1.72
N ASN A 75 -19.60 -3.37 1.45
CA ASN A 75 -19.65 -4.47 0.48
C ASN A 75 -18.57 -5.55 0.71
N GLY A 76 -18.12 -5.73 1.95
CA GLY A 76 -17.10 -6.72 2.33
C GLY A 76 -15.65 -6.26 2.16
N PHE A 77 -15.39 -4.97 1.90
CA PHE A 77 -14.03 -4.42 1.75
C PHE A 77 -13.52 -3.77 3.04
N THR A 78 -12.23 -3.96 3.33
CA THR A 78 -11.48 -3.22 4.36
C THR A 78 -11.00 -1.90 3.79
N LEU A 79 -11.31 -0.79 4.45
CA LEU A 79 -10.78 0.54 4.12
C LEU A 79 -9.50 0.83 4.90
N ILE A 80 -8.42 1.13 4.19
CA ILE A 80 -7.14 1.55 4.75
C ILE A 80 -6.84 2.99 4.32
N VAL A 81 -6.44 3.84 5.27
CA VAL A 81 -6.02 5.22 4.97
C VAL A 81 -4.53 5.33 5.29
N ALA A 82 -3.77 5.98 4.40
CA ALA A 82 -2.36 6.27 4.61
C ALA A 82 -2.16 7.04 5.93
N ASP A 83 -1.19 6.61 6.76
CA ASP A 83 -1.08 7.08 8.15
C ASP A 83 -0.85 8.60 8.25
N ASN A 84 -0.19 9.17 7.25
CA ASN A 84 0.05 10.61 7.12
C ASN A 84 -1.22 11.43 6.81
N LEU A 85 -2.34 10.79 6.47
CA LEU A 85 -3.60 11.48 6.13
C LEU A 85 -4.68 11.34 7.19
N VAL A 86 -4.52 10.45 8.17
CA VAL A 86 -5.56 10.12 9.15
C VAL A 86 -6.09 11.35 9.90
N ALA A 87 -5.22 12.33 10.17
CA ALA A 87 -5.62 13.57 10.85
C ALA A 87 -6.34 14.58 9.93
N ASP A 88 -6.10 14.52 8.62
CA ASP A 88 -6.52 15.53 7.65
C ASP A 88 -7.70 15.06 6.79
N LEU A 89 -7.94 13.75 6.71
CA LEU A 89 -8.97 13.17 5.85
C LEU A 89 -10.36 13.32 6.48
N SER A 90 -11.23 14.08 5.82
CA SER A 90 -12.63 14.24 6.22
C SER A 90 -13.54 13.18 5.58
N VAL A 91 -14.67 12.91 6.22
CA VAL A 91 -15.71 12.02 5.66
C VAL A 91 -16.19 12.51 4.29
N SER A 92 -16.34 13.83 4.10
CA SER A 92 -16.72 14.38 2.79
C SER A 92 -15.69 14.10 1.70
N GLU A 93 -14.39 14.09 2.04
CA GLU A 93 -13.36 13.72 1.06
C GLU A 93 -13.43 12.24 0.71
N ILE A 94 -13.72 11.38 1.68
CA ILE A 94 -13.95 9.96 1.42
C ILE A 94 -15.13 9.76 0.45
N TYR A 95 -16.24 10.47 0.65
CA TYR A 95 -17.37 10.42 -0.28
C TYR A 95 -17.00 10.87 -1.69
N LYS A 96 -16.27 11.99 -1.83
CA LYS A 96 -15.84 12.47 -3.16
C LYS A 96 -15.06 11.41 -3.92
N ILE A 97 -14.11 10.74 -3.24
CA ILE A 97 -13.31 9.67 -3.82
C ILE A 97 -14.21 8.55 -4.35
N PHE A 98 -15.17 8.08 -3.56
CA PHE A 98 -16.06 6.99 -3.95
C PHE A 98 -17.10 7.37 -4.99
N SER A 99 -17.53 8.63 -5.01
CA SER A 99 -18.46 9.18 -6.00
C SER A 99 -17.76 9.65 -7.28
N GLN A 100 -16.45 9.41 -7.42
CA GLN A 100 -15.62 9.86 -8.56
C GLN A 100 -15.65 11.38 -8.77
N GLU A 101 -15.95 12.13 -7.71
CA GLU A 101 -15.81 13.58 -7.72
C GLU A 101 -14.34 13.97 -7.62
N PRO A 102 -13.96 15.17 -8.08
CA PRO A 102 -12.60 15.66 -7.92
C PRO A 102 -12.17 15.65 -6.44
N SER A 103 -11.10 14.92 -6.14
CA SER A 103 -10.48 14.85 -4.81
C SER A 103 -8.97 15.06 -4.93
N HIS A 104 -8.36 15.51 -3.84
CA HIS A 104 -6.90 15.61 -3.71
C HIS A 104 -6.24 14.27 -3.37
N TYR A 105 -7.03 13.23 -3.12
CA TYR A 105 -6.56 11.91 -2.72
C TYR A 105 -6.89 10.88 -3.80
N MET A 106 -6.16 9.78 -3.77
CA MET A 106 -6.27 8.68 -4.71
C MET A 106 -6.72 7.41 -3.99
N ALA A 107 -7.46 6.56 -4.71
CA ALA A 107 -7.91 5.26 -4.22
C ALA A 107 -7.22 4.11 -4.97
N GLY A 108 -6.66 3.17 -4.23
CA GLY A 108 -6.16 1.89 -4.70
C GLY A 108 -7.13 0.78 -4.31
N ILE A 109 -7.37 -0.18 -5.19
CA ILE A 109 -8.36 -1.25 -4.96
C ILE A 109 -7.71 -2.61 -5.23
N ASN A 110 -7.79 -3.49 -4.23
CA ASN A 110 -7.43 -4.89 -4.33
C ASN A 110 -8.68 -5.75 -4.13
N LEU A 111 -9.20 -6.30 -5.23
CA LEU A 111 -10.42 -7.10 -5.23
C LEU A 111 -10.24 -8.46 -4.55
N GLU A 112 -9.05 -9.07 -4.66
CA GLU A 112 -8.77 -10.39 -4.07
C GLU A 112 -8.69 -10.31 -2.55
N GLY A 113 -7.92 -9.34 -2.04
CA GLY A 113 -7.81 -9.08 -0.60
C GLY A 113 -9.03 -8.36 0.00
N LYS A 114 -9.97 -7.93 -0.86
CA LYS A 114 -11.07 -7.01 -0.51
C LYS A 114 -10.56 -5.78 0.26
N ILE A 115 -9.58 -5.08 -0.29
CA ILE A 115 -8.99 -3.87 0.32
C ILE A 115 -9.23 -2.66 -0.59
N VAL A 116 -9.65 -1.55 0.01
CA VAL A 116 -9.57 -0.23 -0.60
C VAL A 116 -8.60 0.59 0.23
N ALA A 117 -7.66 1.26 -0.43
CA ALA A 117 -6.69 2.13 0.22
C ALA A 117 -6.82 3.56 -0.28
N ILE A 118 -6.71 4.54 0.63
CA ILE A 118 -6.70 5.97 0.30
C ILE A 118 -5.33 6.56 0.64
N ALA A 119 -4.72 7.25 -0.32
CA ALA A 119 -3.42 7.90 -0.17
C ALA A 119 -3.32 9.21 -0.98
N GLN A 120 -2.19 9.92 -0.89
CA GLN A 120 -1.99 11.16 -1.66
C GLN A 120 -1.73 10.88 -3.14
N THR A 121 -1.08 9.76 -3.43
CA THR A 121 -0.72 9.36 -4.80
C THR A 121 -1.31 8.00 -5.15
N GLN A 122 -1.54 7.76 -6.45
CA GLN A 122 -2.09 6.50 -6.92
C GLN A 122 -1.17 5.32 -6.59
N GLN A 123 0.14 5.48 -6.80
CA GLN A 123 1.13 4.45 -6.48
C GLN A 123 1.10 4.04 -5.00
N GLU A 124 1.06 5.01 -4.10
CA GLU A 124 0.99 4.78 -2.66
C GLU A 124 -0.30 4.05 -2.28
N ALA A 125 -1.43 4.46 -2.86
CA ALA A 125 -2.72 3.80 -2.64
C ALA A 125 -2.70 2.34 -3.14
N ASP A 126 -2.13 2.10 -4.32
CA ASP A 126 -2.03 0.74 -4.89
C ASP A 126 -1.12 -0.16 -4.03
N LEU A 127 0.02 0.34 -3.55
CA LEU A 127 0.93 -0.41 -2.66
C LEU A 127 0.31 -0.67 -1.28
N LEU A 128 -0.51 0.27 -0.79
CA LEU A 128 -1.23 0.14 0.48
C LEU A 128 -2.37 -0.87 0.40
N ALA A 129 -3.01 -1.01 -0.78
CA ALA A 129 -4.07 -1.98 -1.02
C ALA A 129 -3.56 -3.43 -1.18
N LYS A 130 -2.25 -3.65 -1.38
CA LYS A 130 -1.69 -5.00 -1.51
C LYS A 130 -1.82 -5.83 -0.24
N HIS A 131 -1.91 -7.16 -0.41
CA HIS A 131 -1.82 -8.13 0.68
C HIS A 131 -0.74 -9.19 0.36
N PRO A 132 0.38 -9.23 1.11
CA PRO A 132 0.74 -8.33 2.20
C PRO A 132 1.02 -6.91 1.71
N ARG A 133 0.82 -5.93 2.60
CA ARG A 133 1.05 -4.50 2.28
C ARG A 133 2.53 -4.20 2.01
N GLU A 134 2.78 -3.21 1.16
CA GLU A 134 4.12 -2.86 0.69
C GLU A 134 4.47 -1.37 0.90
N VAL A 135 3.73 -0.64 1.73
CA VAL A 135 4.07 0.73 2.10
C VAL A 135 3.92 0.93 3.61
N PHE A 136 4.90 1.63 4.18
CA PHE A 136 5.10 1.74 5.62
C PHE A 136 5.54 3.15 5.99
N TYR A 137 4.82 3.77 6.92
CA TYR A 137 5.01 5.17 7.28
C TYR A 137 5.80 5.31 8.56
N VAL A 138 6.77 6.23 8.58
CA VAL A 138 7.42 6.74 9.77
C VAL A 138 6.80 8.10 10.07
N LEU A 139 6.36 8.33 11.31
CA LEU A 139 5.75 9.59 11.71
C LEU A 139 6.70 10.37 12.62
N LYS A 140 6.91 11.65 12.30
CA LYS A 140 7.69 12.56 13.14
C LYS A 140 7.18 12.54 14.58
N GLY A 141 8.09 12.45 15.53
CA GLY A 141 7.79 12.49 16.96
C GLY A 141 7.48 11.14 17.59
N GLN A 142 7.15 10.11 16.79
CA GLN A 142 7.10 8.72 17.28
C GLN A 142 8.51 8.21 17.61
N THR A 143 8.56 7.17 18.42
CA THR A 143 9.75 6.36 18.63
C THR A 143 9.88 5.27 17.57
N LEU A 144 11.08 4.72 17.45
CA LEU A 144 11.35 3.59 16.57
C LEU A 144 10.53 2.36 17.00
N LYS A 145 10.43 2.13 18.31
CA LYS A 145 9.59 1.06 18.87
C LYS A 145 8.12 1.24 18.49
N GLU A 146 7.52 2.41 18.75
CA GLU A 146 6.12 2.69 18.41
C GLU A 146 5.85 2.52 16.92
N THR A 147 6.80 2.95 16.08
CA THR A 147 6.70 2.81 14.62
C THR A 147 6.70 1.34 14.20
N ILE A 148 7.66 0.55 14.69
CA ILE A 148 7.77 -0.87 14.36
C ILE A 148 6.57 -1.64 14.93
N GLU A 149 6.16 -1.36 16.17
CA GLU A 149 5.01 -2.01 16.80
C GLU A 149 3.73 -1.78 15.98
N ARG A 150 3.50 -0.52 15.57
CA ARG A 150 2.41 -0.21 14.64
C ARG A 150 2.57 -0.97 13.34
N TRP A 151 3.76 -1.08 12.77
CA TRP A 151 3.94 -1.80 11.51
C TRP A 151 3.64 -3.30 11.60
N LEU A 152 3.87 -3.90 12.76
CA LEU A 152 3.65 -5.31 13.02
C LEU A 152 2.20 -5.63 13.38
N SER A 153 1.46 -4.67 13.95
CA SER A 153 0.06 -4.88 14.35
C SER A 153 -0.84 -5.29 13.16
N TYR A 154 -0.51 -4.83 11.94
CA TYR A 154 -1.24 -5.20 10.73
C TYR A 154 -1.04 -6.67 10.29
N GLN A 155 -0.05 -7.37 10.85
CA GLN A 155 0.25 -8.77 10.52
C GLN A 155 0.20 -9.67 11.78
N GLU A 156 -0.38 -9.18 12.88
CA GLU A 156 -0.49 -9.91 14.15
C GLU A 156 0.85 -10.39 14.72
N ILE A 157 1.95 -9.69 14.40
CA ILE A 157 3.29 -10.04 14.87
C ILE A 157 3.57 -9.33 16.20
N LYS A 158 4.05 -10.07 17.19
CA LYS A 158 4.40 -9.50 18.50
C LYS A 158 5.80 -8.89 18.47
N LEU A 159 5.93 -7.67 18.97
CA LEU A 159 7.23 -7.02 19.21
C LEU A 159 7.77 -7.37 20.60
N ILE A 160 9.03 -7.78 20.67
CA ILE A 160 9.84 -7.79 21.90
C ILE A 160 10.98 -6.79 21.71
N TRP A 161 11.07 -5.82 22.62
CA TRP A 161 12.10 -4.80 22.60
C TRP A 161 13.13 -5.07 23.69
N GLU A 162 14.31 -5.56 23.29
CA GLU A 162 15.46 -5.83 24.16
C GLU A 162 16.57 -4.78 24.01
N ALA A 163 16.44 -3.88 23.03
CA ALA A 163 17.42 -2.83 22.79
C ALA A 163 17.48 -1.84 23.97
N PRO A 164 18.69 -1.35 24.32
CA PRO A 164 18.89 -0.44 25.46
C PRO A 164 18.39 0.98 25.19
N VAL A 165 18.12 1.32 23.93
CA VAL A 165 17.66 2.64 23.50
C VAL A 165 16.43 2.51 22.62
N ASP A 166 15.65 3.58 22.59
CA ASP A 166 14.52 3.76 21.69
C ASP A 166 14.61 5.17 21.07
N TYR A 167 14.83 5.22 19.76
CA TYR A 167 15.15 6.46 19.07
C TYR A 167 13.88 7.23 18.73
N LYS A 168 13.83 8.51 19.14
CA LYS A 168 12.78 9.42 18.68
C LYS A 168 13.04 9.88 17.25
N LEU A 169 12.00 9.80 16.42
CA LEU A 169 12.07 10.10 14.99
C LEU A 169 11.94 11.61 14.75
N ALA A 170 12.95 12.20 14.11
CA ALA A 170 13.01 13.64 13.85
C ALA A 170 12.15 14.08 12.66
N ALA A 171 11.86 13.18 11.73
CA ALA A 171 11.12 13.45 10.50
C ALA A 171 10.20 12.28 10.14
N SER A 172 9.17 12.59 9.34
CA SER A 172 8.33 11.57 8.72
C SER A 172 9.01 11.04 7.46
N ALA A 173 8.76 9.78 7.13
CA ALA A 173 9.28 9.13 5.93
C ALA A 173 8.35 8.01 5.46
N VAL A 174 8.50 7.57 4.22
CA VAL A 174 7.75 6.45 3.64
C VAL A 174 8.75 5.40 3.16
N PHE A 175 8.49 4.15 3.52
CA PHE A 175 9.28 2.98 3.11
C PHE A 175 8.40 2.05 2.29
N GLU A 176 8.86 1.74 1.07
CA GLU A 176 8.19 0.80 0.17
C GLU A 176 8.84 -0.59 0.21
N GLY A 177 8.08 -1.61 -0.19
CA GLY A 177 8.50 -3.02 -0.26
C GLY A 177 7.99 -3.86 0.91
N GLN A 178 8.15 -5.18 0.79
CA GLN A 178 7.71 -6.13 1.83
C GLN A 178 8.40 -5.88 3.17
N LEU A 179 7.68 -6.02 4.28
CA LEU A 179 8.17 -5.66 5.62
C LEU A 179 9.52 -6.32 5.99
N PHE A 180 9.65 -7.63 5.77
CA PHE A 180 10.80 -8.43 6.20
C PHE A 180 11.73 -8.87 5.06
N ALA A 181 11.54 -8.35 3.84
CA ALA A 181 12.47 -8.65 2.75
C ALA A 181 13.87 -8.08 3.05
N LYS A 182 14.91 -8.64 2.41
CA LYS A 182 16.30 -8.22 2.60
C LYS A 182 16.49 -6.71 2.42
N ASP A 183 15.86 -6.15 1.38
CA ASP A 183 15.81 -4.71 1.10
C ASP A 183 14.40 -4.13 1.35
N GLY A 184 13.69 -4.74 2.29
CA GLY A 184 12.35 -4.40 2.72
C GLY A 184 12.29 -3.25 3.72
N ALA A 185 11.07 -2.83 4.05
CA ALA A 185 10.81 -1.63 4.85
C ALA A 185 11.52 -1.65 6.22
N LEU A 186 11.47 -2.76 6.97
CA LEU A 186 12.12 -2.84 8.29
C LEU A 186 13.64 -2.73 8.19
N ASN A 187 14.25 -3.44 7.24
CA ASN A 187 15.71 -3.41 7.07
C ASN A 187 16.18 -2.03 6.62
N ASN A 188 15.45 -1.37 5.72
CA ASN A 188 15.78 -0.01 5.28
C ASN A 188 15.61 1.01 6.41
N LEU A 189 14.59 0.86 7.26
CA LEU A 189 14.43 1.67 8.46
C LEU A 189 15.62 1.49 9.41
N LEU A 190 16.02 0.26 9.72
CA LEU A 190 17.12 -0.01 10.64
C LEU A 190 18.49 0.42 10.08
N LYS A 191 18.71 0.30 8.76
CA LYS A 191 19.91 0.83 8.09
C LYS A 191 20.10 2.33 8.32
N ALA A 192 19.01 3.11 8.43
CA ALA A 192 19.09 4.55 8.72
C ALA A 192 19.67 4.85 10.13
N PHE A 193 19.77 3.85 11.01
CA PHE A 193 20.35 3.94 12.35
C PHE A 193 21.64 3.12 12.49
N GLU A 194 22.25 2.67 11.39
CA GLU A 194 23.45 1.82 11.44
C GLU A 194 24.68 2.56 11.98
N GLU A 195 24.74 3.88 11.78
CA GLU A 195 25.81 4.75 12.28
C GLU A 195 25.46 5.44 13.62
N ALA A 196 24.31 5.11 14.22
CA ALA A 196 23.93 5.66 15.53
C ALA A 196 24.77 5.04 16.66
N ASP A 197 24.83 5.71 17.82
CA ASP A 197 25.62 5.27 18.99
C ASP A 197 25.32 3.84 19.44
N HIS A 198 24.06 3.40 19.28
CA HIS A 198 23.63 2.03 19.55
C HIS A 198 22.91 1.47 18.31
N PRO A 199 23.64 0.89 17.35
CA PRO A 199 23.02 0.31 16.17
C PRO A 199 22.15 -0.88 16.58
N LEU A 200 21.03 -1.06 15.87
CA LEU A 200 20.02 -2.06 16.20
C LEU A 200 19.95 -3.14 15.11
N GLN A 201 19.45 -4.31 15.49
CA GLN A 201 19.13 -5.38 14.57
C GLN A 201 17.80 -6.03 14.93
N ALA A 202 17.15 -6.59 13.91
CA ALA A 202 15.91 -7.35 14.04
C ALA A 202 16.15 -8.84 13.85
N GLU A 203 15.43 -9.65 14.62
CA GLU A 203 15.38 -11.10 14.47
C GLU A 203 13.91 -11.55 14.50
N LEU A 204 13.41 -12.05 13.37
CA LEU A 204 12.08 -12.63 13.28
C LEU A 204 12.15 -14.11 13.67
N LYS A 205 11.45 -14.47 14.74
CA LYS A 205 11.34 -15.86 15.22
C LYS A 205 10.17 -16.58 14.55
N ALA A 206 10.25 -17.90 14.50
CA ALA A 206 9.25 -18.76 13.86
C ALA A 206 7.83 -18.65 14.46
N ASN A 207 7.70 -18.16 15.70
CA ASN A 207 6.43 -17.99 16.40
C ASN A 207 5.81 -16.59 16.24
N HIS A 208 6.04 -15.92 15.11
CA HIS A 208 5.53 -14.57 14.83
C HIS A 208 5.92 -13.54 15.91
N VAL A 209 7.17 -13.63 16.37
CA VAL A 209 7.76 -12.68 17.31
C VAL A 209 8.94 -12.00 16.64
N LEU A 210 8.88 -10.67 16.54
CA LEU A 210 10.04 -9.86 16.16
C LEU A 210 10.77 -9.42 17.42
N VAL A 211 12.07 -9.71 17.51
CA VAL A 211 12.94 -9.20 18.57
C VAL A 211 13.81 -8.09 18.00
N ILE A 212 13.77 -6.91 18.61
CA ILE A 212 14.71 -5.81 18.34
C ILE A 212 15.73 -5.75 19.48
N LYS A 213 17.02 -5.82 19.14
CA LYS A 213 18.13 -5.80 20.08
C LYS A 213 19.29 -4.96 19.55
N ALA A 214 20.24 -4.64 20.42
CA ALA A 214 21.50 -4.01 20.00
C ALA A 214 22.24 -4.93 19.02
N LYS A 215 22.81 -4.35 17.97
CA LYS A 215 23.68 -5.05 17.03
C LYS A 215 25.00 -5.33 17.74
N SER A 216 25.26 -6.60 18.04
CA SER A 216 26.53 -7.01 18.63
C SER A 216 27.66 -6.68 17.66
N TYR A 217 28.64 -5.89 18.10
CA TYR A 217 29.84 -5.63 17.32
C TYR A 217 30.58 -6.96 17.13
N SER A 218 30.60 -7.54 15.92
CA SER A 218 31.54 -8.62 15.60
C SER A 218 32.88 -7.96 15.28
N SER A 219 33.71 -7.78 16.29
CA SER A 219 35.10 -7.38 16.09
C SER A 219 35.83 -8.46 15.29
N ASN A 220 35.94 -8.27 13.97
CA ASN A 220 37.15 -8.71 13.28
C ASN A 220 38.28 -7.77 13.70
N MET A 221 38.72 -7.89 14.96
CA MET A 221 39.99 -7.33 15.39
C MET A 221 41.08 -8.09 14.64
N VAL A 222 41.60 -7.50 13.57
CA VAL A 222 42.98 -7.80 13.17
C VAL A 222 43.85 -7.22 14.27
N VAL A 223 44.31 -8.09 15.17
CA VAL A 223 45.41 -7.77 16.07
C VAL A 223 46.64 -7.53 15.19
N MET A 224 46.97 -6.29 14.89
CA MET A 224 48.34 -5.98 14.49
C MET A 224 49.17 -5.98 15.77
N GLN A 225 49.92 -7.06 15.96
CA GLN A 225 50.98 -7.12 16.96
C GLN A 225 52.13 -6.22 16.46
N ASN A 226 52.59 -5.31 17.33
CA ASN A 226 53.88 -4.62 17.20
C ASN A 226 55.01 -5.57 17.57
#